data_AF-A0A2V9FQR7-F1
#
_entry.id   AF-A0A2V9FQR7-F1
#
_cell.length_a   1.000
_cell.length_b   1.000
_cell.length_c   1.000
_cell.angle_alpha   90.00
_cell.angle_beta   90.00
_cell.angle_gamma   90.00
#
_symmetry.space_group_name_H-M   'P 1'
#
loop_
_entity.id
_entity.type
_entity.pdbx_description
1 polymer ?
#
loop_
_entity_poly.entity_id
_entity_poly.type
_entity_poly.pdbx_seq_one_letter_code
_entity_poly.pdbx_strand_id
1 'polypeptide(L)'
;MALLRALRYRPPAGFDPQVISTLSGDKPKVLQALRDSFRHFRHALVALHDATADKPQKMFNRQTTVRGSFIAITGEHLGQAIAYARMNGVVPPWTEGFRAATDQPRP
;
A
#
# COMPACT_ATOMS: atom_id res chain seq x y z
N MET A 1 2.66 -5.92 13.96
CA MET A 1 1.39 -6.57 14.33
C MET A 1 0.17 -5.64 14.43
N ALA A 2 0.32 -4.31 14.50
CA ALA A 2 -0.82 -3.39 14.67
C ALA A 2 -1.60 -3.04 13.38
N LEU A 3 -0.95 -3.07 12.21
CA LEU A 3 -1.56 -2.61 10.96
C LEU A 3 -2.61 -3.59 10.37
N LEU A 4 -2.38 -4.89 10.51
CA LEU A 4 -3.26 -5.93 9.95
C LEU A 4 -4.50 -6.19 10.82
N ARG A 5 -4.44 -5.93 12.13
CA ARG A 5 -5.59 -6.11 13.03
C ARG A 5 -6.62 -4.98 12.88
N ALA A 6 -6.18 -3.80 12.43
CA ALA A 6 -7.06 -2.64 12.21
C ALA A 6 -8.05 -2.88 11.05
N LEU A 7 -7.63 -3.54 9.97
CA LEU A 7 -8.46 -3.70 8.77
C LEU A 7 -9.52 -4.81 8.86
N ARG A 8 -9.58 -5.59 9.95
CA ARG A 8 -10.42 -6.82 10.09
C ARG A 8 -10.29 -7.84 8.94
N TYR A 9 -9.34 -7.64 8.03
CA TYR A 9 -9.06 -8.51 6.91
C TYR A 9 -8.00 -9.53 7.32
N ARG A 10 -8.27 -10.81 7.08
CA ARG A 10 -7.35 -11.87 7.47
C ARG A 10 -6.13 -11.83 6.54
N PRO A 11 -4.90 -11.92 7.08
CA PRO A 11 -3.73 -12.16 6.27
C PRO A 11 -3.95 -13.37 5.35
N PRO A 12 -3.30 -13.43 4.18
CA PRO A 12 -3.38 -14.61 3.33
C PRO A 12 -2.88 -15.84 4.10
N ALA A 13 -3.44 -17.02 3.78
CA ALA A 13 -3.03 -18.26 4.44
C ALA A 13 -1.51 -18.46 4.29
N GLY A 14 -0.83 -18.80 5.39
CA GLY A 14 0.63 -18.96 5.42
C GLY A 14 1.43 -17.65 5.49
N PHE A 15 0.78 -16.49 5.68
CA PHE A 15 1.49 -15.22 5.90
C PHE A 15 2.21 -15.22 7.25
N ASP A 16 3.54 -15.18 7.20
CA ASP A 16 4.40 -14.95 8.36
C ASP A 16 5.16 -13.61 8.21
N PRO A 17 4.92 -12.63 9.09
CA PRO A 17 5.65 -11.36 9.09
C PRO A 17 7.18 -11.52 9.23
N GLN A 18 7.65 -12.57 9.92
CA GLN A 18 9.08 -12.82 10.11
C GLN A 18 9.74 -13.29 8.82
N VAL A 19 9.02 -14.08 8.01
CA VAL A 19 9.51 -14.48 6.69
C VAL A 19 9.80 -13.26 5.83
N ILE A 20 8.91 -12.26 5.81
CA ILE A 20 9.11 -11.03 5.01
C ILE A 20 10.41 -10.31 5.37
N SER A 21 10.73 -10.18 6.66
CA SER A 21 11.97 -9.51 7.08
C SER A 21 13.24 -10.24 6.63
N THR A 22 13.16 -11.55 6.40
CA THR A 22 14.30 -12.37 5.95
C THR A 22 14.48 -12.40 4.43
N LEU A 23 13.53 -11.87 3.66
CA LEU A 23 13.59 -11.89 2.19
C LEU A 23 14.60 -10.92 1.59
N SER A 24 15.16 -10.00 2.39
CA SER A 24 15.95 -8.84 1.95
C SER A 24 17.17 -9.18 1.05
N GLY A 25 17.71 -10.40 1.12
CA GLY A 25 18.81 -10.86 0.26
C GLY A 25 18.39 -11.47 -1.09
N ASP A 26 17.10 -11.73 -1.32
CA ASP A 26 16.61 -12.48 -2.49
C ASP A 26 15.62 -11.62 -3.29
N LYS A 27 16.16 -10.86 -4.25
CA LYS A 27 15.37 -9.94 -5.09
C LYS A 27 14.15 -10.62 -5.76
N PRO A 28 14.28 -11.81 -6.38
CA PRO A 28 13.12 -12.54 -6.90
C PRO A 28 12.02 -12.78 -5.86
N LYS A 29 12.38 -13.24 -4.66
CA LYS A 29 11.39 -13.48 -3.59
C LYS A 29 10.76 -12.18 -3.08
N VAL A 30 11.55 -11.11 -2.95
CA VAL A 30 11.03 -9.78 -2.57
C VAL A 30 9.99 -9.30 -3.58
N LEU A 31 10.30 -9.38 -4.88
CA LEU A 31 9.37 -8.97 -5.94
C LEU A 31 8.10 -9.82 -5.96
N GLN A 32 8.22 -11.11 -5.69
CA GLN A 32 7.06 -11.99 -5.61
C GLN A 32 6.16 -11.63 -4.42
N ALA A 33 6.74 -11.52 -3.22
CA ALA A 33 6.01 -11.14 -2.01
C ALA A 33 5.33 -9.76 -2.14
N LEU A 34 5.99 -8.80 -2.79
CA LEU A 34 5.41 -7.48 -3.06
C LEU A 34 4.18 -7.58 -3.99
N ARG A 35 4.29 -8.33 -5.10
CA ARG A 35 3.17 -8.54 -6.03
C ARG A 35 1.99 -9.23 -5.36
N ASP A 36 2.24 -10.25 -4.55
CA ASP A 36 1.20 -10.99 -3.85
C ASP A 36 0.51 -10.12 -2.79
N SER A 37 1.26 -9.24 -2.12
CA SER A 37 0.71 -8.26 -1.17
C SER A 37 -0.24 -7.28 -1.84
N PHE A 38 0.15 -6.71 -3.00
CA PHE A 38 -0.72 -5.82 -3.76
C PHE A 38 -1.96 -6.53 -4.32
N ARG A 39 -1.81 -7.78 -4.80
CA ARG A 39 -2.96 -8.58 -5.26
C ARG A 39 -3.95 -8.79 -4.11
N HIS A 40 -3.47 -9.23 -2.96
CA HIS A 40 -4.30 -9.47 -1.78
C HIS A 40 -5.02 -8.19 -1.31
N PHE A 41 -4.29 -7.07 -1.25
CA PHE A 41 -4.86 -5.77 -0.87
C PHE A 41 -5.93 -5.29 -1.86
N ARG A 42 -5.68 -5.40 -3.16
CA ARG A 42 -6.66 -5.03 -4.20
C ARG A 42 -7.92 -5.88 -4.10
N HIS A 43 -7.79 -7.19 -3.90
CA HIS A 43 -8.94 -8.08 -3.72
C HIS A 43 -9.75 -7.67 -2.49
N ALA A 44 -9.10 -7.33 -1.37
CA ALA A 44 -9.75 -6.85 -0.16
C ALA A 44 -10.57 -5.58 -0.42
N LEU A 45 -9.99 -4.63 -1.17
CA LEU A 45 -10.62 -3.35 -1.48
C LEU A 45 -11.85 -3.54 -2.39
N VAL A 46 -11.74 -4.35 -3.44
CA VAL A 46 -12.85 -4.60 -4.38
C VAL A 46 -13.99 -5.36 -3.72
N ALA A 47 -13.69 -6.25 -2.77
CA ALA A 47 -14.70 -6.99 -2.01
C ALA A 47 -15.37 -6.16 -0.90
N LEU A 48 -14.89 -4.93 -0.63
CA LEU A 48 -15.39 -4.11 0.47
C LEU A 48 -16.73 -3.45 0.08
N HIS A 49 -17.80 -3.86 0.74
CA HIS A 49 -19.12 -3.24 0.57
C HIS A 49 -19.24 -1.94 1.38
N ASP A 50 -19.97 -0.94 0.86
CA ASP A 50 -20.08 0.40 1.46
C ASP A 50 -20.56 0.38 2.92
N ALA A 51 -21.58 -0.43 3.23
CA ALA A 51 -22.06 -0.56 4.62
C ALA A 51 -21.01 -1.12 5.60
N THR A 52 -19.95 -1.76 5.10
CA THR A 52 -18.80 -2.20 5.90
C THR A 52 -17.65 -1.20 5.87
N ALA A 53 -17.51 -0.43 4.78
CA ALA A 53 -16.48 0.59 4.62
C ALA A 53 -16.60 1.72 5.68
N ASP A 54 -17.83 2.10 6.04
CA ASP A 54 -18.07 3.20 6.99
C ASP A 54 -18.11 2.75 8.46
N LYS A 55 -17.89 1.46 8.74
CA LYS A 55 -17.84 0.96 10.12
C LYS A 55 -16.67 1.60 10.88
N PRO A 56 -16.90 2.04 12.14
CA PRO A 56 -15.84 2.64 12.95
C PRO A 56 -14.77 1.60 13.28
N GLN A 57 -13.53 2.04 13.26
CA GLN A 57 -12.37 1.29 13.75
C GLN A 57 -11.33 2.23 14.36
N LYS A 58 -10.34 1.64 15.03
CA LYS A 58 -9.21 2.38 15.59
C LYS A 58 -7.94 2.02 14.80
N MET A 59 -7.25 3.02 14.27
CA MET A 59 -5.96 2.86 13.60
C MET A 59 -4.96 3.86 14.17
N PHE A 60 -3.75 3.41 14.49
CA PHE A 60 -2.70 4.25 15.11
C PHE A 60 -3.18 5.04 16.32
N ASN A 61 -3.97 4.38 17.17
CA ASN A 61 -4.61 4.97 18.34
C ASN A 61 -5.61 6.12 18.05
N ARG A 62 -5.99 6.34 16.79
CA ARG A 62 -7.00 7.31 16.35
C ARG A 62 -8.28 6.62 15.88
N GLN A 63 -9.43 7.24 16.12
CA GLN A 63 -10.71 6.79 15.57
C GLN A 63 -10.76 7.10 14.08
N THR A 64 -11.25 6.15 13.28
CA THR A 64 -11.41 6.27 11.83
C THR A 64 -12.49 5.28 11.36
N THR A 65 -12.72 5.16 10.05
CA THR A 65 -13.55 4.10 9.45
C THR A 65 -12.68 3.07 8.75
N VAL A 66 -13.26 1.94 8.33
CA VAL A 66 -12.54 0.97 7.48
C VAL A 66 -11.99 1.64 6.24
N ARG A 67 -12.82 2.44 5.56
CA ARG A 67 -12.41 3.27 4.42
C ARG A 67 -11.27 4.22 4.78
N GLY A 68 -11.37 4.95 5.88
CA GLY A 68 -10.34 5.88 6.33
C GLY A 68 -8.98 5.22 6.58
N SER A 69 -8.98 4.00 7.11
CA SER A 69 -7.76 3.22 7.29
C SER A 69 -7.11 2.79 5.98
N PHE A 70 -7.90 2.38 4.99
CA PHE A 70 -7.38 2.07 3.65
C PHE A 70 -6.71 3.29 3.00
N ILE A 71 -7.35 4.46 3.08
CA ILE A 71 -6.80 5.71 2.53
C ILE A 71 -5.47 6.07 3.20
N ALA A 72 -5.42 6.05 4.53
CA ALA A 72 -4.23 6.48 5.28
C ALA A 72 -2.97 5.62 5.01
N ILE A 73 -3.11 4.33 4.70
CA ILE A 73 -1.97 3.44 4.40
C ILE A 73 -1.36 3.73 3.01
N THR A 74 -2.13 4.29 2.08
CA THR A 74 -1.72 4.43 0.67
C THR A 74 -0.91 5.69 0.35
N GLY A 75 -1.00 6.75 1.18
CA GLY A 75 -0.42 8.06 0.86
C GLY A 75 1.04 8.26 1.29
N GLU A 76 1.34 8.03 2.57
CA GLU A 76 2.62 8.45 3.17
C GLU A 76 3.82 7.64 2.67
N HIS A 77 3.67 6.33 2.59
CA HIS A 77 4.77 5.43 2.22
C HIS A 77 5.18 5.52 0.75
N LEU A 78 4.26 5.93 -0.14
CA LEU A 78 4.57 6.15 -1.55
C LEU A 78 5.54 7.32 -1.73
N GLY A 79 5.32 8.43 -1.02
CA GLY A 79 6.21 9.59 -1.06
C GLY A 79 7.62 9.25 -0.60
N GLN A 80 7.74 8.47 0.48
CA GLN A 80 9.02 7.96 0.99
C GLN A 80 9.75 7.08 -0.04
N ALA A 81 9.03 6.16 -0.68
CA ALA A 81 9.60 5.28 -1.70
C ALA A 81 10.09 6.06 -2.94
N ILE A 82 9.35 7.08 -3.38
CA ILE A 82 9.75 7.96 -4.49
C ILE A 82 11.02 8.74 -4.14
N ALA A 83 11.09 9.31 -2.93
CA ALA A 83 12.28 10.03 -2.48
C ALA A 83 13.51 9.10 -2.45
N TYR A 84 13.36 7.89 -1.92
CA TYR A 84 14.43 6.90 -1.88
C TYR A 84 14.87 6.46 -3.28
N ALA A 85 13.93 6.23 -4.21
CA ALA A 85 14.26 5.91 -5.60
C ALA A 85 15.12 7.01 -6.24
N ARG A 86 14.73 8.28 -6.06
CA ARG A 86 15.48 9.44 -6.57
C ARG A 86 16.88 9.55 -5.97
N MET A 87 17.02 9.34 -4.66
CA MET A 87 18.32 9.32 -3.99
C MET A 87 19.27 8.25 -4.56
N ASN A 88 18.71 7.15 -5.08
CA ASN A 88 19.46 6.07 -5.71
C ASN A 88 19.53 6.19 -7.25
N GLY A 89 19.21 7.37 -7.82
CA GLY A 89 19.27 7.60 -9.26
C GLY A 89 18.20 6.87 -10.08
N VAL A 90 17.18 6.28 -9.43
CA VAL A 90 16.06 5.61 -10.07
C VAL A 90 14.96 6.62 -10.33
N VAL A 91 14.68 6.90 -11.60
CA VAL A 91 13.52 7.70 -12.01
C VAL A 91 12.29 6.77 -12.06
N PRO A 92 11.24 7.03 -11.27
CA PRO A 92 10.04 6.20 -11.33
C PRO A 92 9.37 6.32 -12.71
N PRO A 93 8.92 5.20 -13.32
CA PRO A 93 8.42 5.21 -14.70
C PRO A 93 7.14 6.03 -14.89
N TRP A 94 6.33 6.22 -13.84
CA TRP A 94 5.14 7.08 -13.88
C TRP A 94 5.46 8.60 -13.84
N THR A 95 6.73 8.98 -13.71
CA THR A 95 7.15 10.39 -13.73
C THR A 95 6.92 11.03 -15.11
N GLU A 96 7.01 10.26 -16.20
CA GLU A 96 6.74 10.76 -17.56
C GLU A 96 5.26 11.15 -17.75
N GLY A 97 4.34 10.33 -17.24
CA GLY A 97 2.91 10.64 -17.28
C GLY A 97 2.54 11.88 -16.45
N PHE A 98 3.24 12.12 -15.33
CA PHE A 98 3.06 13.34 -14.52
C PHE A 98 3.55 14.58 -15.26
N ARG A 99 4.69 14.50 -15.96
CA ARG A 99 5.22 15.60 -16.79
C ARG A 99 4.29 15.92 -17.96
N ALA A 100 3.77 14.89 -18.62
CA ALA A 100 2.80 15.05 -19.70
C ALA A 100 1.50 15.74 -19.24
N ALA A 101 1.03 15.46 -18.01
CA ALA A 101 -0.15 16.11 -17.44
C ALA A 101 0.09 17.56 -17.00
N THR A 102 1.31 17.93 -16.62
CA THR A 102 1.66 19.30 -16.22
C THR A 102 2.05 20.21 -17.40
N ASP A 103 2.55 19.62 -18.49
CA ASP A 103 2.91 20.36 -19.71
C ASP A 103 1.70 20.59 -20.63
N GLN A 104 0.53 20.04 -20.29
CA GLN A 104 -0.70 20.33 -21.00
C GLN A 104 -1.19 21.74 -20.64
N PRO A 105 -1.38 22.65 -21.62
CA PRO A 105 -1.85 24.00 -21.33
C PRO A 105 -3.21 23.92 -20.64
N ARG A 106 -3.32 24.55 -19.46
CA ARG A 106 -4.62 24.72 -18.79
C ARG A 106 -5.57 25.49 -19.72
N PRO A 107 -6.84 25.08 -19.81
CA PRO A 107 -7.83 25.75 -20.67
C PRO A 107 -8.01 27.22 -20.29
#